data_AF-A0A2P5HL89-F1
#
_entry.id   AF-A0A2P5HL89-F1
#
_cell.length_a   1.000
_cell.length_b   1.000
_cell.length_c   1.000
_cell.angle_alpha   90.00
_cell.angle_beta   90.00
_cell.angle_gamma   90.00
#
_symmetry.space_group_name_H-M   'P 1'
#
loop_
_entity.id
_entity.type
_entity.pdbx_description
1 polymer ?
#
loop_
_entity_poly.entity_id
_entity_poly.type
_entity_poly.pdbx_seq_one_letter_code
_entity_poly.pdbx_strand_id
1 'polypeptide(L)'
;MNHYLISLAALALPLLAAVPHELAPFTWRHQCPQLEPLFPGPLSHKGSQTVSGLDEYLNSDKFFNTSVDRLSGAVQIETVSQDWWQDLPGNDPVWNHMKRFRRYLKKTFPLVHHHLDLEKVNKHGLVYTWKGKAPSLKPTLLLAHQDVVPVPGDTINEWTYPPFSGHFDGKYVWGRGAYDCKTTLIGTMSAVEALLKFG
;
A
#
# COMPACT_ATOMS: atom_id res chain seq x y z
N MET A 1 26.41 -2.45 -34.19
CA MET A 1 25.54 -1.25 -34.24
C MET A 1 24.69 -1.27 -32.98
N ASN A 2 25.16 -0.58 -31.93
CA ASN A 2 24.52 -0.55 -30.63
C ASN A 2 23.99 0.86 -30.37
N HIS A 3 22.69 0.99 -30.16
CA HIS A 3 22.10 2.12 -29.45
C HIS A 3 21.12 1.55 -28.41
N TYR A 4 21.53 1.59 -27.14
CA TYR A 4 20.65 1.40 -26.00
C TYR A 4 20.20 2.78 -25.50
N LEU A 5 18.88 2.97 -25.39
CA LEU A 5 18.28 4.10 -24.68
C LEU A 5 17.89 3.58 -23.29
N ILE A 6 18.78 3.78 -22.32
CA ILE A 6 18.54 3.57 -20.90
C ILE A 6 17.96 4.88 -20.35
N SER A 7 16.71 4.87 -19.89
CA SER A 7 16.16 5.99 -19.13
C SER A 7 16.54 5.81 -17.65
N LEU A 8 17.73 6.31 -17.30
CA LEU A 8 18.13 6.57 -15.92
C LEU A 8 17.70 8.01 -15.62
N ALA A 9 16.90 8.21 -14.57
CA ALA A 9 16.72 9.54 -13.99
C ALA A 9 18.01 9.92 -13.23
N ALA A 10 19.02 10.38 -13.97
CA ALA A 10 20.19 11.03 -13.41
C ALA A 10 19.82 12.47 -13.05
N LEU A 11 19.85 12.79 -11.76
CA LEU A 11 19.93 14.17 -11.30
C LEU A 11 21.20 14.78 -11.90
N ALA A 12 21.04 15.79 -12.75
CA ALA A 12 22.15 16.58 -13.25
C ALA A 12 22.84 17.28 -12.07
N LEU A 13 24.06 16.86 -11.74
CA LEU A 13 24.99 17.69 -10.97
C LEU A 13 25.43 18.86 -11.86
N PRO A 14 25.21 20.12 -11.48
CA PRO A 14 25.94 21.23 -12.06
C PRO A 14 27.41 21.12 -11.61
N LEU A 15 28.33 21.33 -12.56
CA LEU A 15 29.75 21.47 -12.30
C LEU A 15 30.00 22.45 -11.14
N LEU A 16 30.81 22.01 -10.17
CA LEU A 16 31.37 22.85 -9.12
C LEU A 16 32.23 23.96 -9.76
N ALA A 17 31.75 25.20 -9.71
CA ALA A 17 32.66 26.30 -9.42
C ALA A 17 33.06 26.18 -7.95
N ALA A 18 34.36 26.16 -7.66
CA ALA A 18 34.89 26.10 -6.31
C ALA A 18 34.45 27.35 -5.52
N VAL A 19 33.35 27.23 -4.78
CA VAL A 19 32.97 28.19 -3.74
C VAL A 19 33.86 27.87 -2.53
N PRO A 20 34.60 28.84 -1.97
CA PRO A 20 35.37 28.61 -0.76
C PRO A 20 34.43 28.14 0.34
N HIS A 21 34.65 26.91 0.80
CA HIS A 21 33.88 26.28 1.86
C HIS A 21 34.37 26.87 3.20
N GLU A 22 33.98 28.11 3.51
CA GLU A 22 33.79 28.46 4.90
C GLU A 22 32.57 27.65 5.36
N LEU A 23 32.81 26.59 6.14
CA LEU A 23 31.77 25.89 6.87
C LEU A 23 31.19 26.87 7.88
N ALA A 24 30.24 27.69 7.44
CA ALA A 24 29.34 28.38 8.36
C ALA A 24 28.76 27.31 9.30
N PRO A 25 28.80 27.52 10.62
CA PRO A 25 28.35 26.52 11.58
C PRO A 25 26.93 26.09 11.20
N PHE A 26 26.75 24.81 10.92
CA PHE A 26 25.47 24.20 10.60
C PHE A 26 24.56 24.38 11.82
N THR A 27 23.72 25.42 11.78
CA THR A 27 22.72 25.63 12.82
C THR A 27 21.54 24.72 12.49
N TRP A 28 21.25 23.77 13.38
CA TRP A 28 20.04 22.95 13.35
C TRP A 28 18.81 23.83 13.55
N ARG A 29 18.42 24.62 12.54
CA ARG A 29 17.11 25.24 12.49
C ARG A 29 16.11 24.17 12.03
N HIS A 30 15.53 23.43 12.97
CA HIS A 30 14.20 22.80 12.89
C HIS A 30 13.77 22.34 11.48
N GLN A 31 14.58 21.53 10.77
CA GLN A 31 14.30 21.17 9.37
C GLN A 31 13.17 20.15 9.20
N CYS A 32 12.67 19.57 10.30
CA CYS A 32 11.40 18.87 10.34
C CYS A 32 10.66 19.35 11.60
N PRO A 33 9.84 20.43 11.54
CA PRO A 33 8.95 20.70 12.65
C PRO A 33 8.09 19.46 12.83
N GLN A 34 8.14 18.85 14.02
CA GLN A 34 7.13 17.89 14.40
C GLN A 34 5.81 18.66 14.33
N LEU A 35 5.00 18.36 13.31
CA LEU A 35 3.68 18.95 13.22
C LEU A 35 2.91 18.52 14.46
N GLU A 36 2.17 19.46 15.05
CA GLU A 36 1.21 19.11 16.09
C GLU A 36 0.37 17.94 15.59
N PRO A 37 0.11 16.93 16.43
CA PRO A 37 -0.72 15.82 16.03
C PRO A 37 -2.00 16.37 15.41
N LEU A 38 -2.26 15.99 14.16
CA LEU A 38 -3.54 16.25 13.54
C LEU A 38 -4.54 15.33 14.23
N PHE A 39 -5.05 15.78 15.37
CA PHE A 39 -6.32 15.27 15.82
C PHE A 39 -7.32 15.62 14.72
N PRO A 40 -8.20 14.70 14.29
CA PRO A 40 -9.46 15.19 13.76
C PRO A 40 -9.94 16.14 14.86
N GLY A 41 -9.97 17.44 14.58
CA GLY A 41 -10.61 18.37 15.50
C GLY A 41 -12.00 17.80 15.81
N PRO A 42 -12.69 18.23 16.88
CA PRO A 42 -14.12 17.99 16.93
C PRO A 42 -14.61 18.35 15.53
N LEU A 43 -15.26 17.41 14.83
CA LEU A 43 -15.81 17.60 13.50
C LEU A 43 -16.91 18.65 13.65
N SER A 44 -16.48 19.87 13.91
CA SER A 44 -17.17 21.06 14.32
C SER A 44 -17.27 21.91 13.07
N HIS A 45 -17.69 21.27 11.98
CA HIS A 45 -18.79 21.88 11.29
C HIS A 45 -19.96 21.80 12.26
N LYS A 46 -20.27 22.91 12.92
CA LYS A 46 -21.58 23.13 13.52
C LYS A 46 -22.61 22.81 12.42
N GLY A 47 -23.15 21.59 12.42
CA GLY A 47 -24.07 21.08 11.41
C GLY A 47 -23.58 19.92 10.52
N SER A 48 -22.32 19.46 10.59
CA SER A 48 -21.96 18.18 9.96
C SER A 48 -22.26 17.08 10.94
N GLN A 49 -23.14 16.18 10.53
CA GLN A 49 -23.29 14.87 11.13
C GLN A 49 -21.87 14.32 11.41
N THR A 50 -21.67 13.82 12.62
CA THR A 50 -20.58 12.90 12.94
C THR A 50 -20.37 11.94 11.78
N VAL A 51 -19.15 11.44 11.57
CA VAL A 51 -18.89 10.30 10.68
C VAL A 51 -19.72 9.13 11.22
N SER A 52 -20.99 9.07 10.83
CA SER A 52 -22.02 8.48 11.66
C SER A 52 -21.82 6.98 11.62
N GLY A 53 -21.45 6.40 12.76
CA GLY A 53 -21.15 4.98 12.87
C GLY A 53 -19.71 4.56 12.49
N LEU A 54 -18.79 5.46 12.12
CA LEU A 54 -17.39 5.05 11.91
C LEU A 54 -16.74 4.62 13.21
N ASP A 55 -16.85 5.42 14.27
CA ASP A 55 -16.28 5.08 15.58
C ASP A 55 -16.89 3.78 16.13
N GLU A 56 -18.22 3.64 16.01
CA GLU A 56 -18.91 2.40 16.38
C GLU A 56 -18.41 1.21 15.56
N TYR A 57 -18.24 1.38 14.24
CA TYR A 57 -17.71 0.34 13.37
C TYR A 57 -16.28 -0.04 13.76
N LEU A 58 -15.37 0.93 13.93
CA LEU A 58 -13.97 0.67 14.27
C LEU A 58 -13.81 -0.03 15.64
N ASN A 59 -14.72 0.22 16.58
CA ASN A 59 -14.74 -0.44 17.89
C ASN A 59 -15.55 -1.75 17.92
N SER A 60 -16.07 -2.21 16.77
CA SER A 60 -16.91 -3.41 16.71
C SER A 60 -16.12 -4.68 16.37
N ASP A 61 -16.62 -5.83 16.84
CA ASP A 61 -16.15 -7.16 16.42
C ASP A 61 -16.25 -7.35 14.90
N LYS A 62 -17.20 -6.66 14.27
CA LYS A 62 -17.37 -6.69 12.82
C LYS A 62 -16.15 -6.12 12.10
N PHE A 63 -15.59 -5.00 12.57
CA PHE A 63 -14.37 -4.44 11.99
C PHE A 63 -13.18 -5.37 12.22
N PHE A 64 -13.05 -5.93 13.43
CA PHE A 64 -11.98 -6.88 13.75
C PHE A 64 -12.04 -8.11 12.84
N ASN A 65 -13.18 -8.81 12.80
CA ASN A 65 -13.37 -10.02 11.99
C ASN A 65 -13.19 -9.72 10.49
N THR A 66 -13.74 -8.60 10.01
CA THR A 66 -13.57 -8.19 8.61
C THR A 66 -12.09 -7.93 8.29
N SER A 67 -11.34 -7.32 9.20
CA SER A 67 -9.90 -7.04 9.00
C SER A 67 -9.09 -8.33 8.93
N VAL A 68 -9.38 -9.29 9.83
CA VAL A 68 -8.77 -10.63 9.82
C VAL A 68 -9.08 -11.36 8.51
N ASP A 69 -10.35 -11.42 8.10
CA ASP A 69 -10.78 -12.09 6.88
C ASP A 69 -10.12 -11.50 5.63
N ARG A 70 -10.05 -10.16 5.57
CA ARG A 70 -9.43 -9.44 4.45
C ARG A 70 -7.95 -9.73 4.33
N LEU A 71 -7.22 -9.74 5.44
CA LEU A 71 -5.79 -10.03 5.43
C LEU A 71 -5.53 -11.52 5.17
N SER A 72 -6.27 -12.40 5.83
CA SER A 72 -6.18 -13.85 5.64
C SER A 72 -6.40 -14.24 4.17
N GLY A 73 -7.50 -13.77 3.57
CA GLY A 73 -7.80 -14.03 2.17
C GLY A 73 -6.76 -13.45 1.20
N ALA A 74 -6.11 -12.34 1.56
CA ALA A 74 -5.02 -11.78 0.78
C ALA A 74 -3.76 -12.67 0.83
N VAL A 75 -3.42 -13.19 2.02
CA VAL A 75 -2.27 -14.10 2.24
C VAL A 75 -2.45 -15.41 1.47
N GLN A 76 -3.67 -15.93 1.39
CA GLN A 76 -3.97 -17.17 0.66
C GLN A 76 -3.72 -17.10 -0.85
N ILE A 77 -3.59 -15.91 -1.41
CA ILE A 77 -3.26 -15.74 -2.83
C ILE A 77 -1.74 -15.61 -2.95
N GLU A 78 -1.10 -16.70 -3.36
CA GLU A 78 0.34 -16.76 -3.61
C GLU A 78 0.74 -15.83 -4.76
N THR A 79 1.20 -14.63 -4.41
CA THR A 79 1.67 -13.58 -5.33
C THR A 79 3.20 -13.56 -5.44
N VAL A 80 3.81 -14.75 -5.45
CA VAL A 80 5.28 -14.88 -5.47
C VAL A 80 5.84 -14.22 -6.73
N SER A 81 6.85 -13.37 -6.57
CA SER A 81 7.68 -12.85 -7.65
C SER A 81 9.10 -13.39 -7.52
N GLN A 82 9.77 -13.60 -8.65
CA GLN A 82 11.17 -14.06 -8.68
C GLN A 82 12.03 -13.08 -9.49
N ASP A 83 13.28 -12.92 -9.07
CA ASP A 83 14.23 -11.99 -9.69
C ASP A 83 14.41 -12.24 -11.20
N TRP A 84 14.39 -13.51 -11.61
CA TRP A 84 14.59 -13.93 -13.00
C TRP A 84 13.38 -13.67 -13.92
N TRP A 85 12.29 -13.08 -13.41
CA TRP A 85 11.08 -12.77 -14.20
C TRP A 85 11.06 -11.34 -14.76
N GLN A 86 12.10 -10.55 -14.48
CA GLN A 86 12.19 -9.12 -14.83
C GLN A 86 11.95 -8.80 -16.31
N ASP A 87 12.28 -9.73 -17.22
CA ASP A 87 12.15 -9.53 -18.67
C ASP A 87 10.87 -10.15 -19.27
N LEU A 88 10.02 -10.77 -18.44
CA LEU A 88 8.79 -11.41 -18.92
C LEU A 88 7.71 -10.36 -19.21
N PRO A 89 6.99 -10.48 -20.33
CA PRO A 89 5.94 -9.52 -20.66
C PRO A 89 4.80 -9.61 -19.64
N GLY A 90 4.17 -8.49 -19.31
CA GLY A 90 3.11 -8.46 -18.28
C GLY A 90 1.85 -9.29 -18.63
N ASN A 91 1.69 -9.78 -19.85
CA ASN A 91 0.62 -10.71 -20.22
C ASN A 91 0.99 -12.20 -20.03
N ASP A 92 2.25 -12.51 -19.71
CA ASP A 92 2.74 -13.86 -19.51
C ASP A 92 1.89 -14.64 -18.48
N PRO A 93 1.59 -15.93 -18.72
CA PRO A 93 0.82 -16.76 -17.81
C PRO A 93 1.39 -16.84 -16.39
N VAL A 94 2.71 -16.66 -16.19
CA VAL A 94 3.34 -16.63 -14.87
C VAL A 94 2.66 -15.60 -13.96
N TRP A 95 2.23 -14.46 -14.51
CA TRP A 95 1.58 -13.37 -13.78
C TRP A 95 0.09 -13.59 -13.51
N ASN A 96 -0.48 -14.77 -13.82
CA ASN A 96 -1.90 -15.03 -13.60
C ASN A 96 -2.30 -14.91 -12.12
N HIS A 97 -1.37 -15.12 -11.19
CA HIS A 97 -1.58 -14.89 -9.77
C HIS A 97 -1.87 -13.40 -9.45
N MET A 98 -1.22 -12.45 -10.11
CA MET A 98 -1.53 -11.02 -9.94
C MET A 98 -2.93 -10.68 -10.46
N LYS A 99 -3.38 -11.34 -11.52
CA LYS A 99 -4.77 -11.22 -12.00
C LYS A 99 -5.78 -11.77 -10.98
N ARG A 100 -5.46 -12.89 -10.30
CA ARG A 100 -6.26 -13.43 -9.18
C ARG A 100 -6.33 -12.44 -8.03
N PHE A 101 -5.19 -11.90 -7.62
CA PHE A 101 -5.09 -10.93 -6.53
C PHE A 101 -5.89 -9.66 -6.82
N ARG A 102 -5.78 -9.10 -8.04
CA ARG A 102 -6.60 -7.97 -8.46
C ARG A 102 -8.11 -8.25 -8.40
N ARG A 103 -8.55 -9.45 -8.78
CA ARG A 103 -9.97 -9.84 -8.64
C ARG A 103 -10.39 -9.92 -7.17
N TYR A 104 -9.51 -10.41 -6.31
CA TYR A 104 -9.73 -10.39 -4.87
C TYR A 104 -9.90 -8.96 -4.36
N LEU A 105 -8.97 -8.04 -4.66
CA LEU A 105 -9.09 -6.63 -4.26
C LEU A 105 -10.41 -6.00 -4.75
N LYS A 106 -10.81 -6.27 -6.01
CA LYS A 106 -12.09 -5.78 -6.56
C LYS A 106 -13.30 -6.31 -5.80
N LYS A 107 -13.30 -7.59 -5.42
CA LYS A 107 -14.38 -8.21 -4.66
C LYS A 107 -14.43 -7.68 -3.22
N THR A 108 -13.26 -7.49 -2.61
CA THR A 108 -13.10 -7.17 -1.19
C THR A 108 -13.34 -5.69 -0.88
N PHE A 109 -13.05 -4.79 -1.84
CA PHE A 109 -13.19 -3.34 -1.69
C PHE A 109 -14.08 -2.75 -2.81
N PRO A 110 -15.38 -3.06 -2.81
CA PRO A 110 -16.29 -2.63 -3.86
C PRO A 110 -16.48 -1.11 -3.90
N LEU A 111 -16.53 -0.41 -2.75
CA LEU A 111 -16.68 1.05 -2.76
C LEU A 111 -15.43 1.72 -3.33
N VAL A 112 -14.23 1.25 -2.94
CA VAL A 112 -12.98 1.74 -3.53
C VAL A 112 -13.02 1.61 -5.05
N HIS A 113 -13.41 0.45 -5.59
CA HIS A 113 -13.45 0.24 -7.04
C HIS A 113 -14.61 0.93 -7.76
N HIS A 114 -15.62 1.39 -7.02
CA HIS A 114 -16.73 2.16 -7.55
C HIS A 114 -16.46 3.67 -7.57
N HIS A 115 -15.77 4.19 -6.54
CA HIS A 115 -15.60 5.63 -6.32
C HIS A 115 -14.22 6.17 -6.70
N LEU A 116 -13.18 5.33 -6.77
CA LEU A 116 -11.84 5.77 -7.17
C LEU A 116 -11.55 5.41 -8.63
N ASP A 117 -10.76 6.27 -9.27
CA ASP A 117 -10.21 5.98 -10.59
C ASP A 117 -9.08 4.95 -10.44
N LEU A 118 -9.14 3.85 -11.19
CA LEU A 118 -8.08 2.83 -11.22
C LEU A 118 -7.30 2.87 -12.53
N GLU A 119 -6.03 3.23 -12.45
CA GLU A 119 -5.06 3.10 -13.53
C GLU A 119 -4.20 1.84 -13.35
N LYS A 120 -3.92 1.14 -14.45
CA LYS A 120 -3.05 -0.05 -14.47
C LYS A 120 -1.73 0.28 -15.13
N VAL A 121 -0.69 0.39 -14.31
CA VAL A 121 0.69 0.64 -14.77
C VAL A 121 1.37 -0.68 -15.05
N ASN A 122 2.02 -0.81 -16.22
CA ASN A 122 2.71 -2.05 -16.63
C ASN A 122 1.87 -3.34 -16.43
N LYS A 123 0.55 -3.23 -16.66
CA LYS A 123 -0.48 -4.30 -16.56
C LYS A 123 -0.88 -4.75 -15.14
N HIS A 124 0.05 -4.80 -14.19
CA HIS A 124 -0.19 -5.32 -12.83
C HIS A 124 -0.04 -4.30 -11.70
N GLY A 125 0.71 -3.22 -11.91
CA GLY A 125 0.75 -2.10 -11.00
C GLY A 125 -0.62 -1.43 -10.94
N LEU A 126 -1.08 -1.08 -9.74
CA LEU A 126 -2.39 -0.50 -9.50
C LEU A 126 -2.22 0.88 -8.87
N VAL A 127 -2.76 1.90 -9.53
CA VAL A 127 -2.81 3.26 -9.00
C VAL A 127 -4.27 3.64 -8.84
N TYR A 128 -4.69 3.79 -7.58
CA TYR A 128 -6.03 4.25 -7.22
C TYR A 128 -5.99 5.75 -6.91
N THR A 129 -6.79 6.54 -7.59
CA THR A 129 -6.87 7.99 -7.39
C THR A 129 -8.21 8.35 -6.75
N TRP A 130 -8.15 8.86 -5.51
CA TRP A 130 -9.30 9.48 -4.84
C TRP A 130 -9.20 11.00 -4.96
N LYS A 131 -10.03 11.59 -5.83
CA LYS A 131 -10.02 13.03 -6.09
C LYS A 131 -10.53 13.80 -4.88
N GLY A 132 -9.65 14.64 -4.31
CA GLY A 132 -10.02 15.56 -3.23
C GLY A 132 -10.88 16.74 -3.72
N LYS A 133 -11.56 17.42 -2.80
CA LYS A 133 -12.44 18.57 -3.10
C LYS A 133 -11.67 19.86 -3.40
N ALA A 134 -10.42 19.98 -2.93
CA ALA A 134 -9.57 21.15 -3.11
C ALA A 134 -8.38 20.82 -4.03
N PRO A 135 -8.49 21.03 -5.35
CA PRO A 135 -7.48 20.63 -6.33
C PRO A 135 -6.17 21.42 -6.23
N SER A 136 -6.14 22.52 -5.46
CA SER A 136 -4.94 23.30 -5.21
C SER A 136 -3.99 22.69 -4.17
N LEU A 137 -4.46 21.73 -3.37
CA LEU A 137 -3.64 21.03 -2.38
C LEU A 137 -2.79 19.95 -3.05
N LYS A 138 -1.60 19.70 -2.50
CA LYS A 138 -0.74 18.58 -2.95
C LYS A 138 -1.39 17.25 -2.54
N PRO A 139 -1.33 16.21 -3.41
CA PRO A 139 -1.83 14.90 -3.05
C PRO A 139 -0.95 14.22 -2.00
N THR A 140 -1.55 13.34 -1.21
CA THR A 140 -0.83 12.37 -0.36
C THR A 140 -0.71 11.06 -1.11
N LEU A 141 0.49 10.47 -1.12
CA LEU A 141 0.76 9.18 -1.75
C LEU A 141 0.95 8.11 -0.67
N LEU A 142 0.15 7.05 -0.74
CA LEU A 142 0.28 5.85 0.08
C LEU A 142 0.76 4.71 -0.81
N LEU A 143 1.82 4.02 -0.38
CA LEU A 143 2.48 2.98 -1.16
C LEU A 143 2.48 1.66 -0.39
N ALA A 144 2.23 0.59 -1.14
CA ALA A 144 2.40 -0.79 -0.70
C ALA A 144 2.69 -1.65 -1.94
N HIS A 145 3.28 -2.83 -1.73
CA HIS A 145 3.50 -3.80 -2.80
C HIS A 145 2.58 -5.02 -2.63
N GLN A 146 2.39 -5.76 -3.73
CA GLN A 146 1.44 -6.88 -3.82
C GLN A 146 2.13 -8.24 -3.84
N ASP A 147 3.35 -8.25 -4.35
CA ASP A 147 4.17 -9.43 -4.50
C ASP A 147 4.76 -9.88 -3.16
N VAL A 148 5.25 -11.11 -3.15
CA VAL A 148 5.92 -11.68 -2.00
C VAL A 148 7.14 -12.44 -2.47
N VAL A 149 8.12 -12.58 -1.59
CA VAL A 149 9.26 -13.45 -1.84
C VAL A 149 8.85 -14.93 -1.83
N PRO A 150 9.57 -15.80 -2.55
CA PRO A 150 9.37 -17.24 -2.49
C PRO A 150 9.54 -17.79 -1.06
N VAL A 151 8.98 -18.99 -0.83
CA VAL A 151 9.29 -19.77 0.36
C VAL A 151 10.24 -20.89 -0.06
N PRO A 152 11.49 -20.92 0.45
CA PRO A 152 12.43 -21.99 0.16
C PRO A 152 11.86 -23.35 0.58
N GLY A 153 11.91 -24.33 -0.33
CA GLY A 153 11.26 -25.63 -0.14
C GLY A 153 11.80 -26.42 1.06
N ASP A 154 13.08 -26.26 1.35
CA ASP A 154 13.80 -26.83 2.50
C ASP A 154 13.31 -26.27 3.84
N THR A 155 12.80 -25.04 3.87
CA THR A 155 12.29 -24.38 5.08
C THR A 155 10.79 -24.57 5.32
N ILE A 156 10.04 -25.22 4.41
CA ILE A 156 8.58 -25.36 4.53
C ILE A 156 8.17 -26.00 5.86
N ASN A 157 8.94 -26.98 6.34
CA ASN A 157 8.66 -27.69 7.59
C ASN A 157 8.98 -26.86 8.85
N GLU A 158 9.64 -25.71 8.72
CA GLU A 158 9.93 -24.80 9.84
C GLU A 158 8.77 -23.83 10.11
N TRP A 159 7.80 -23.75 9.20
CA TRP A 159 6.63 -22.89 9.39
C TRP A 159 5.64 -23.52 10.38
N THR A 160 5.27 -22.77 11.42
CA THR A 160 4.21 -23.15 12.37
C THR A 160 2.88 -23.43 11.67
N TYR A 161 2.56 -22.65 10.64
CA TYR A 161 1.38 -22.80 9.79
C TYR A 161 1.78 -22.69 8.32
N PRO A 162 1.12 -23.40 7.38
CA PRO A 162 1.50 -23.35 5.97
C PRO A 162 1.62 -21.91 5.45
N PRO A 163 2.67 -21.56 4.69
CA PRO A 163 3.01 -20.16 4.40
C PRO A 163 1.89 -19.36 3.72
N PHE A 164 1.04 -20.02 2.92
CA PHE A 164 -0.07 -19.39 2.22
C PHE A 164 -1.44 -19.82 2.78
N SER A 165 -1.50 -20.27 4.04
CA SER A 165 -2.78 -20.61 4.68
C SER A 165 -3.59 -19.38 5.08
N GLY A 166 -2.93 -18.25 5.37
CA GLY A 166 -3.58 -17.08 5.98
C GLY A 166 -4.17 -17.41 7.36
N HIS A 167 -3.60 -18.37 8.08
CA HIS A 167 -4.17 -18.88 9.33
C HIS A 167 -4.27 -17.78 10.40
N PHE A 168 -5.44 -17.63 11.02
CA PHE A 168 -5.62 -16.78 12.18
C PHE A 168 -5.67 -17.62 13.46
N ASP A 169 -4.73 -17.39 14.38
CA ASP A 169 -4.59 -18.18 15.62
C ASP A 169 -5.31 -17.56 16.83
N GLY A 170 -6.14 -16.54 16.61
CA GLY A 170 -6.77 -15.74 17.65
C GLY A 170 -5.99 -14.48 18.03
N LYS A 171 -4.74 -14.33 17.56
CA LYS A 171 -3.90 -13.15 17.82
C LYS A 171 -3.26 -12.56 16.56
N TYR A 172 -2.78 -13.41 15.66
CA TYR A 172 -2.07 -13.01 14.45
C TYR A 172 -2.62 -13.74 13.23
N VAL A 173 -2.57 -13.06 12.08
CA VAL A 173 -2.71 -13.72 10.77
C VAL A 173 -1.32 -14.15 10.33
N TRP A 174 -1.14 -15.45 10.16
CA TRP A 174 0.12 -16.08 9.78
C TRP A 174 0.20 -16.31 8.28
N GLY A 175 1.39 -16.05 7.73
CA GLY A 175 1.75 -16.45 6.38
C GLY A 175 2.68 -15.48 5.66
N ARG A 176 3.22 -15.92 4.53
CA ARG A 176 4.04 -15.13 3.61
C ARG A 176 3.21 -13.99 3.05
N GLY A 177 3.69 -12.77 3.23
CA GLY A 177 2.97 -11.56 2.85
C GLY A 177 2.17 -10.94 3.98
N ALA A 178 1.91 -11.66 5.08
CA ALA A 178 1.06 -11.17 6.16
C ALA A 178 1.60 -9.86 6.74
N TYR A 179 2.91 -9.77 6.99
CA TYR A 179 3.55 -8.51 7.38
C TYR A 179 3.96 -7.69 6.14
N ASP A 180 4.93 -8.21 5.37
CA ASP A 180 5.50 -7.53 4.21
C ASP A 180 4.88 -8.03 2.88
N CYS A 181 4.02 -7.26 2.19
CA CYS A 181 3.46 -5.95 2.57
C CYS A 181 1.92 -5.95 2.52
N LYS A 182 1.29 -7.14 2.55
CA LYS A 182 -0.16 -7.24 2.38
C LYS A 182 -0.91 -6.59 3.54
N THR A 183 -0.37 -6.57 4.76
CA THR A 183 -1.00 -5.80 5.86
C THR A 183 -1.13 -4.32 5.50
N THR A 184 -0.08 -3.67 5.02
CA THR A 184 -0.11 -2.24 4.66
C THR A 184 -1.08 -1.98 3.52
N LEU A 185 -1.07 -2.82 2.49
CA LEU A 185 -1.99 -2.72 1.35
C LEU A 185 -3.46 -2.86 1.80
N ILE A 186 -3.77 -3.94 2.50
CA ILE A 186 -5.13 -4.27 2.94
C ILE A 186 -5.64 -3.28 3.98
N GLY A 187 -4.78 -2.81 4.89
CA GLY A 187 -5.09 -1.78 5.86
C GLY A 187 -5.44 -0.45 5.19
N THR A 188 -4.61 0.00 4.25
CA THR A 188 -4.85 1.23 3.47
C THR A 188 -6.17 1.17 2.72
N MET A 189 -6.42 0.08 1.98
CA MET A 189 -7.67 -0.09 1.25
C MET A 189 -8.88 -0.20 2.19
N SER A 190 -8.73 -0.85 3.35
CA SER A 190 -9.80 -0.94 4.36
C SER A 190 -10.14 0.42 4.96
N ALA A 191 -9.16 1.28 5.20
CA ALA A 191 -9.38 2.63 5.69
C ALA A 191 -10.15 3.46 4.67
N VAL A 192 -9.75 3.43 3.39
CA VAL A 192 -10.47 4.15 2.31
C VAL A 192 -11.89 3.62 2.14
N GLU A 193 -12.08 2.29 2.14
CA GLU A 193 -13.41 1.67 2.05
C GLU A 193 -14.32 2.10 3.21
N ALA A 194 -13.78 2.20 4.44
CA ALA A 194 -14.53 2.68 5.59
C ALA A 194 -14.87 4.17 5.48
N LEU A 195 -13.93 5.01 5.04
CA LEU A 195 -14.17 6.44 4.84
C LEU A 195 -15.22 6.68 3.75
N LEU A 196 -15.21 5.93 2.65
CA LEU A 196 -16.25 6.02 1.61
C LEU A 196 -17.64 5.61 2.10
N LYS A 197 -17.70 4.76 3.12
CA LYS A 197 -18.96 4.25 3.66
C LYS A 197 -19.56 5.16 4.73
N PHE A 198 -18.73 5.74 5.58
CA PHE A 198 -19.17 6.43 6.79
C PHE A 198 -18.84 7.93 6.82
N GLY A 199 -17.90 8.41 5.99
CA GLY A 199 -17.44 9.80 5.94
C GLY A 199 -17.93 10.59 4.74
#